data_AF-A0A228JPW4-F1
#
_entry.id   AF-A0A228JPW4-F1
#
_cell.length_a   1.000
_cell.length_b   1.000
_cell.length_c   1.000
_cell.angle_alpha   90.00
_cell.angle_beta   90.00
_cell.angle_gamma   90.00
#
_symmetry.space_group_name_H-M   'P 1'
#
loop_
_entity.id
_entity.type
_entity.pdbx_description
1 polymer ?
#
loop_
_entity_poly.entity_id
_entity_poly.type
_entity_poly.pdbx_seq_one_letter_code
_entity_poly.pdbx_strand_id
1 'polypeptide(L)'
;MLVTDVARGSFGFVLEEAGGETPLIDTVLKDVVDEVAELLGQIGSVDERDFEAASEALDSRVLVSLRKFFRRLDEGDATVRIVESDRDFLLDRASISRARSRTDAMEIEESGQQFEGDLFLLPDSRRFDMHTSIDGHAVAVSGPVSRDVMRQLEGQPELGTSPIDPRDIPRQPWRVLLKVRTIRERGRAPRTAYSLARLIEAIAPPGEEG
;
A
#
# COMPACT_ATOMS: atom_id res chain seq x y z
N MET A 1 -9.72 -24.78 14.16
CA MET A 1 -10.94 -24.13 13.63
C MET A 1 -11.78 -25.22 12.95
N LEU A 2 -13.00 -25.46 13.42
CA LEU A 2 -13.94 -26.42 12.85
C LEU A 2 -15.15 -25.62 12.38
N VAL A 3 -15.32 -25.51 11.07
CA VAL A 3 -16.51 -24.91 10.47
C VAL A 3 -17.55 -26.02 10.36
N THR A 4 -18.41 -26.12 11.36
CA THR A 4 -19.58 -27.01 11.31
C THR A 4 -20.78 -26.20 10.85
N ASP A 5 -21.30 -26.62 9.70
CA ASP A 5 -22.61 -26.29 9.14
C ASP A 5 -22.69 -25.08 8.20
N VAL A 6 -23.22 -25.36 7.01
CA VAL A 6 -23.40 -24.41 5.91
C VAL A 6 -24.73 -23.70 6.14
N ALA A 7 -24.68 -22.55 6.79
CA ALA A 7 -25.87 -21.77 7.08
C ALA A 7 -26.29 -20.95 5.83
N ARG A 8 -27.57 -21.03 5.44
CA ARG A 8 -28.21 -20.18 4.42
C ARG A 8 -28.92 -19.02 5.13
N GLY A 9 -28.49 -17.77 4.89
CA GLY A 9 -29.02 -16.56 5.54
C GLY A 9 -28.03 -15.37 5.50
N SER A 10 -28.42 -14.23 6.07
CA SER A 10 -27.50 -13.12 6.34
C SER A 10 -26.76 -13.40 7.65
N PHE A 11 -25.42 -13.39 7.63
CA PHE A 11 -24.57 -13.63 8.80
C PHE A 11 -23.71 -12.39 9.07
N GLY A 12 -23.52 -12.11 10.36
CA GLY A 12 -22.58 -11.08 10.83
C GLY A 12 -21.40 -11.75 11.51
N PHE A 13 -20.21 -11.17 11.33
CA PHE A 13 -19.01 -11.52 12.06
C PHE A 13 -18.57 -10.29 12.84
N VAL A 14 -18.26 -10.46 14.12
CA VAL A 14 -17.57 -9.43 14.91
C VAL A 14 -16.13 -9.88 15.02
N LEU A 15 -15.21 -9.03 14.59
CA LEU A 15 -13.78 -9.27 14.75
C LEU A 15 -13.35 -8.62 16.07
N GLU A 16 -12.84 -9.44 16.99
CA GLU A 16 -12.27 -8.99 18.25
C GLU A 16 -10.81 -9.44 18.31
N GLU A 17 -9.94 -8.57 18.83
CA GLU A 17 -8.55 -8.89 19.05
C GLU A 17 -8.42 -9.91 20.20
N ALA A 18 -7.56 -10.92 20.01
CA ALA A 18 -7.39 -11.99 20.98
C ALA A 18 -6.55 -11.53 22.18
N GLY A 19 -7.22 -11.08 23.24
CA GLY A 19 -6.61 -10.63 24.49
C GLY A 19 -7.50 -9.56 25.11
N GLY A 20 -8.30 -9.92 26.11
CA GLY A 20 -9.43 -9.13 26.62
C GLY A 20 -9.12 -7.81 27.32
N GLU A 21 -7.94 -7.21 27.10
CA GLU A 21 -7.64 -5.85 27.55
C GLU A 21 -7.83 -4.90 26.36
N THR A 22 -8.72 -3.93 26.49
CA THR A 22 -8.83 -2.83 25.52
C THR A 22 -7.50 -2.08 25.53
N PRO A 23 -6.69 -2.18 24.46
CA PRO A 23 -5.40 -1.52 24.45
C PRO A 23 -5.62 0.00 24.48
N LEU A 24 -4.84 0.71 25.31
CA LEU A 24 -4.91 2.17 25.43
C LEU A 24 -4.46 2.90 24.15
N ILE A 25 -3.92 2.16 23.18
CA ILE A 25 -3.32 2.63 21.92
C ILE A 25 -3.89 1.76 20.79
N ASP A 26 -4.14 2.35 19.62
CA ASP A 26 -4.55 1.62 18.41
C ASP A 26 -3.56 0.48 18.12
N THR A 27 -4.10 -0.71 17.85
CA THR A 27 -3.28 -1.88 17.54
C THR A 27 -2.95 -1.94 16.07
N VAL A 28 -1.83 -2.60 15.75
CA VAL A 28 -1.45 -2.86 14.36
C VAL A 28 -2.55 -3.63 13.61
N LEU A 29 -3.30 -4.48 14.31
CA LEU A 29 -4.43 -5.19 13.71
C LEU A 29 -5.58 -4.23 13.40
N LYS A 30 -5.92 -3.33 14.32
CA LYS A 30 -6.95 -2.30 14.09
C LYS A 30 -6.60 -1.44 12.89
N ASP A 31 -5.38 -0.90 12.81
CA ASP A 31 -4.93 -0.07 11.67
C ASP A 31 -5.10 -0.79 10.33
N VAL A 32 -4.76 -2.08 10.29
CA VAL A 32 -4.87 -2.89 9.06
C VAL A 32 -6.33 -3.17 8.71
N VAL A 33 -7.20 -3.39 9.70
CA VAL A 33 -8.63 -3.59 9.48
C VAL A 33 -9.26 -2.29 8.94
N ASP A 34 -8.97 -1.16 9.57
CA ASP A 34 -9.43 0.17 9.17
C ASP A 34 -8.99 0.48 7.71
N GLU A 35 -7.73 0.16 7.35
CA GLU A 35 -7.20 0.33 5.98
C GLU A 35 -7.93 -0.56 4.95
N VAL A 36 -8.22 -1.82 5.30
CA VAL A 36 -8.95 -2.73 4.40
C VAL A 36 -10.40 -2.29 4.22
N ALA A 37 -11.07 -1.85 5.28
CA ALA A 37 -12.42 -1.33 5.18
C ALA A 37 -12.48 -0.07 4.32
N GLU A 38 -11.53 0.84 4.49
CA GLU A 38 -11.38 2.01 3.62
C GLU A 38 -11.28 1.63 2.14
N LEU A 39 -10.36 0.71 1.86
CA LEU A 39 -10.08 0.25 0.51
C LEU A 39 -11.30 -0.39 -0.14
N LEU A 40 -12.04 -1.22 0.61
CA LEU A 40 -13.28 -1.84 0.14
C LEU A 40 -14.35 -0.80 -0.22
N GLY A 41 -14.51 0.23 0.63
CA GLY A 41 -15.44 1.34 0.38
C GLY A 41 -15.05 2.15 -0.85
N GLN A 42 -13.78 2.56 -0.94
CA GLN A 42 -13.25 3.41 -2.02
C GLN A 42 -13.34 2.74 -3.40
N ILE A 43 -13.02 1.45 -3.51
CA ILE A 43 -13.10 0.71 -4.78
C ILE A 43 -14.54 0.62 -5.30
N GLY A 44 -15.51 0.45 -4.39
CA GLY A 44 -16.94 0.43 -4.70
C GLY A 44 -17.58 1.81 -4.86
N SER A 45 -16.87 2.89 -4.51
CA SER A 45 -17.41 4.26 -4.48
C SER A 45 -17.90 4.72 -5.84
N VAL A 46 -18.89 5.61 -5.86
CA VAL A 46 -19.30 6.32 -7.07
C VAL A 46 -18.35 7.46 -7.41
N ASP A 47 -17.60 7.98 -6.42
CA ASP A 47 -16.59 8.99 -6.64
C ASP A 47 -15.35 8.33 -7.24
N GLU A 48 -14.93 8.84 -8.38
CA GLU A 48 -13.78 8.32 -9.10
C GLU A 48 -12.46 8.70 -8.43
N ARG A 49 -12.45 9.75 -7.62
CA ARG A 49 -11.27 10.16 -6.83
C ARG A 49 -10.97 9.17 -5.71
N ASP A 50 -12.00 8.60 -5.11
CA ASP A 50 -11.85 7.53 -4.12
C ASP A 50 -11.21 6.30 -4.76
N PHE A 51 -11.65 5.97 -5.99
CA PHE A 51 -11.05 4.87 -6.74
C PHE A 51 -9.58 5.12 -7.12
N GLU A 52 -9.20 6.34 -7.54
CA GLU A 52 -7.79 6.69 -7.72
C GLU A 52 -6.99 6.40 -6.45
N ALA A 53 -7.44 6.94 -5.32
CA ALA A 53 -6.72 6.81 -4.06
C ALA A 53 -6.54 5.33 -3.69
N ALA A 54 -7.60 4.53 -3.82
CA ALA A 54 -7.54 3.09 -3.62
C ALA A 54 -6.55 2.41 -4.56
N SER A 55 -6.56 2.75 -5.85
CA SER A 55 -5.67 2.13 -6.85
C SER A 55 -4.18 2.36 -6.55
N GLU A 56 -3.84 3.53 -5.98
CA GLU A 56 -2.46 3.86 -5.60
C GLU A 56 -1.99 3.05 -4.40
N ALA A 57 -2.89 2.65 -3.50
CA ALA A 57 -2.57 1.81 -2.35
C ALA A 57 -2.43 0.31 -2.71
N LEU A 58 -3.04 -0.14 -3.82
CA LEU A 58 -3.09 -1.55 -4.17
C LEU A 58 -1.75 -2.13 -4.62
N ASP A 59 -1.38 -3.29 -4.05
CA ASP A 59 -0.39 -4.18 -4.65
C ASP A 59 -1.06 -5.29 -5.49
N SER A 60 -0.24 -6.01 -6.25
CA SER A 60 -0.70 -7.09 -7.15
C SER A 60 -1.46 -8.21 -6.40
N ARG A 61 -1.06 -8.51 -5.16
CA ARG A 61 -1.64 -9.58 -4.34
C ARG A 61 -2.98 -9.17 -3.74
N VAL A 62 -3.08 -7.92 -3.27
CA VAL A 62 -4.32 -7.34 -2.75
C VAL A 62 -5.33 -7.23 -3.89
N LEU A 63 -4.93 -6.77 -5.08
CA LEU A 63 -5.81 -6.73 -6.26
C LEU A 63 -6.39 -8.11 -6.60
N VAL A 64 -5.56 -9.16 -6.61
CA VAL A 64 -6.05 -10.55 -6.85
C VAL A 64 -7.06 -10.99 -5.79
N SER A 65 -6.83 -10.64 -4.53
CA SER A 65 -7.74 -10.97 -3.42
C SER A 65 -9.07 -10.22 -3.55
N LEU A 66 -9.05 -8.93 -3.86
CA LEU A 66 -10.24 -8.12 -4.07
C LEU A 66 -11.05 -8.58 -5.28
N ARG A 67 -10.37 -8.92 -6.38
CA ARG A 67 -11.02 -9.48 -7.56
C ARG A 67 -11.80 -10.76 -7.22
N LYS A 68 -11.20 -11.65 -6.42
CA LYS A 68 -11.89 -12.86 -5.94
C LYS A 68 -13.04 -12.52 -4.99
N PHE A 69 -12.86 -11.55 -4.10
CA PHE A 69 -13.87 -11.13 -3.14
C PHE A 69 -15.11 -10.55 -3.82
N PHE A 70 -14.96 -9.50 -4.64
CA PHE A 70 -16.08 -8.86 -5.33
C PHE A 70 -16.76 -9.78 -6.33
N ARG A 71 -16.02 -10.69 -6.99
CA ARG A 71 -16.62 -11.71 -7.85
C ARG A 71 -17.54 -12.64 -7.08
N ARG A 72 -17.12 -13.13 -5.91
CA ARG A 72 -17.97 -13.99 -5.06
C ARG A 72 -19.22 -13.27 -4.57
N LEU A 73 -19.10 -11.99 -4.20
CA LEU A 73 -20.25 -11.20 -3.77
C LEU A 73 -21.25 -10.98 -4.91
N ASP A 74 -20.74 -10.62 -6.09
CA ASP A 74 -21.56 -10.33 -7.28
C ASP A 74 -22.26 -11.59 -7.82
N GLU A 75 -21.54 -12.72 -7.90
CA GLU A 75 -22.12 -14.01 -8.30
C GLU A 75 -23.16 -14.54 -7.29
N GLY A 76 -22.97 -14.22 -6.01
CA GLY A 76 -23.90 -14.58 -4.93
C GLY A 76 -25.05 -13.60 -4.73
N ASP A 77 -25.12 -12.52 -5.52
CA ASP A 77 -26.11 -11.44 -5.40
C ASP A 77 -26.19 -10.86 -3.96
N ALA A 78 -25.03 -10.86 -3.30
CA ALA A 78 -24.86 -10.55 -1.89
C ALA A 78 -24.70 -9.04 -1.66
N THR A 79 -24.90 -8.62 -0.41
CA THR A 79 -24.56 -7.27 0.07
C THR A 79 -23.77 -7.40 1.36
N VAL A 80 -22.92 -6.43 1.64
CA VAL A 80 -22.08 -6.43 2.86
C VAL A 80 -22.19 -5.07 3.52
N ARG A 81 -22.54 -5.06 4.82
CA ARG A 81 -22.44 -3.85 5.64
C ARG A 81 -21.20 -3.98 6.52
N ILE A 82 -20.36 -2.95 6.51
CA ILE A 82 -19.15 -2.87 7.32
C ILE A 82 -19.39 -1.75 8.33
N VAL A 83 -19.19 -2.07 9.61
CA VAL A 83 -19.37 -1.14 10.73
C VAL A 83 -18.10 -1.17 11.57
N GLU A 84 -17.46 -0.03 11.68
CA GLU A 84 -16.29 0.26 12.50
C GLU A 84 -16.62 1.42 13.46
N SER A 85 -15.65 1.84 14.27
CA SER A 85 -15.88 2.88 15.29
C SER A 85 -16.31 4.22 14.70
N ASP A 86 -15.79 4.57 13.53
CA ASP A 86 -16.00 5.85 12.84
C ASP A 86 -16.62 5.68 11.44
N ARG A 87 -16.88 4.45 10.99
CA ARG A 87 -17.38 4.15 9.64
C ARG A 87 -18.54 3.18 9.66
N ASP A 88 -19.54 3.47 8.85
CA ASP A 88 -20.66 2.57 8.58
C ASP A 88 -21.03 2.72 7.12
N PHE A 89 -20.76 1.70 6.31
CA PHE A 89 -21.10 1.72 4.89
C PHE A 89 -21.64 0.38 4.41
N LEU A 90 -22.47 0.47 3.39
CA LEU A 90 -23.10 -0.66 2.72
C LEU A 90 -22.50 -0.81 1.33
N LEU A 91 -21.87 -1.96 1.09
CA LEU A 91 -21.58 -2.47 -0.24
C LEU A 91 -22.87 -3.10 -0.78
N ASP A 92 -23.67 -2.27 -1.44
CA ASP A 92 -24.85 -2.71 -2.17
C ASP A 92 -24.47 -3.38 -3.51
N ARG A 93 -25.46 -3.91 -4.21
CA ARG A 93 -25.23 -4.60 -5.50
C ARG A 93 -24.56 -3.70 -6.54
N ALA A 94 -24.94 -2.43 -6.58
CA ALA A 94 -24.37 -1.48 -7.53
C ALA A 94 -22.89 -1.22 -7.23
N SER A 95 -22.53 -1.05 -5.96
CA SER A 95 -21.16 -0.83 -5.49
C SER A 95 -20.29 -2.08 -5.70
N ILE A 96 -20.82 -3.26 -5.43
CA ILE A 96 -20.15 -4.54 -5.68
C ILE A 96 -19.90 -4.75 -7.17
N SER A 97 -20.90 -4.51 -8.01
CA SER A 97 -20.77 -4.67 -9.47
C SER A 97 -19.74 -3.68 -10.06
N ARG A 98 -19.73 -2.42 -9.59
CA ARG A 98 -18.69 -1.44 -9.94
C ARG A 98 -17.31 -1.89 -9.49
N ALA A 99 -17.16 -2.30 -8.23
CA ALA A 99 -15.90 -2.77 -7.67
C ALA A 99 -15.36 -3.98 -8.43
N ARG A 100 -16.22 -4.95 -8.77
CA ARG A 100 -15.87 -6.08 -9.64
C ARG A 100 -15.36 -5.61 -10.99
N SER A 101 -16.13 -4.75 -11.68
CA SER A 101 -15.76 -4.26 -13.01
C SER A 101 -14.42 -3.53 -13.01
N ARG A 102 -14.18 -2.69 -12.00
CA ARG A 102 -12.93 -1.95 -11.81
C ARG A 102 -11.76 -2.88 -11.52
N THR A 103 -11.91 -3.81 -10.57
CA THR A 103 -10.83 -4.76 -10.22
C THR A 103 -10.55 -5.77 -11.32
N ASP A 104 -11.54 -6.17 -12.13
CA ASP A 104 -11.34 -7.03 -13.32
C ASP A 104 -10.62 -6.27 -14.45
N ALA A 105 -10.84 -4.96 -14.58
CA ALA A 105 -10.25 -4.11 -15.62
C ALA A 105 -8.88 -3.50 -15.24
N MET A 106 -8.41 -3.74 -14.01
CA MET A 106 -7.14 -3.23 -13.50
C MET A 106 -6.03 -4.28 -13.65
N GLU A 107 -4.84 -3.83 -14.05
CA GLU A 107 -3.61 -4.62 -14.07
C GLU A 107 -2.52 -3.87 -13.31
N ILE A 108 -1.78 -4.58 -12.46
CA ILE A 108 -0.66 -4.04 -11.70
C ILE A 108 0.57 -4.88 -12.01
N GLU A 109 1.58 -4.24 -12.59
CA GLU A 109 2.92 -4.80 -12.76
C GLU A 109 3.85 -4.22 -11.71
N GLU A 110 4.59 -5.09 -11.01
CA GLU A 110 5.50 -4.68 -9.95
C GLU A 110 6.93 -5.12 -10.28
N SER A 111 7.88 -4.22 -10.09
CA SER A 111 9.31 -4.53 -10.24
C SER A 111 10.13 -3.81 -9.18
N GLY A 112 11.23 -4.44 -8.75
CA GLY A 112 12.26 -3.76 -7.95
C GLY A 112 13.32 -3.21 -8.89
N GLN A 113 13.57 -1.90 -8.81
CA GLN A 113 14.57 -1.22 -9.63
C GLN A 113 15.48 -0.38 -8.75
N GLN A 114 16.78 -0.36 -9.07
CA GLN A 114 17.74 0.47 -8.35
C GLN A 114 17.76 1.87 -8.95
N PHE A 115 17.75 2.87 -8.08
CA PHE A 115 17.85 4.27 -8.45
C PHE A 115 19.02 4.90 -7.72
N GLU A 116 19.67 5.86 -8.37
CA GLU A 116 20.75 6.65 -7.82
C GLU A 116 20.37 8.13 -7.87
N GLY A 117 20.66 8.87 -6.81
CA GLY A 117 20.33 10.29 -6.76
C GLY A 117 20.20 10.84 -5.34
N ASP A 118 19.77 12.09 -5.26
CA ASP A 118 19.61 12.80 -4.00
C ASP A 118 18.31 12.36 -3.32
N LEU A 119 18.42 11.73 -2.15
CA LEU A 119 17.29 11.21 -1.39
C LEU A 119 16.94 12.13 -0.22
N PHE A 120 15.66 12.42 -0.06
CA PHE A 120 15.08 13.14 1.06
C PHE A 120 14.01 12.26 1.70
N LEU A 121 14.06 12.13 3.02
CA LEU A 121 13.03 11.43 3.79
C LEU A 121 12.19 12.44 4.56
N LEU A 122 10.89 12.17 4.64
CA LEU A 122 9.91 12.93 5.39
C LEU A 122 9.37 12.01 6.51
N PRO A 123 10.05 11.93 7.68
CA PRO A 123 9.78 10.92 8.70
C PRO A 123 8.34 10.93 9.22
N ASP A 124 7.79 12.12 9.48
CA ASP A 124 6.44 12.28 10.02
C ASP A 124 5.37 11.70 9.09
N SER A 125 5.52 11.95 7.78
CA SER A 125 4.62 11.42 6.75
C SER A 125 5.00 10.03 6.24
N ARG A 126 6.15 9.48 6.67
CA ARG A 126 6.76 8.24 6.16
C ARG A 126 6.86 8.22 4.62
N ARG A 127 7.23 9.36 4.04
CA ARG A 127 7.43 9.52 2.59
C ARG A 127 8.88 9.79 2.25
N PHE A 128 9.21 9.61 0.99
CA PHE A 128 10.46 10.05 0.42
C PHE A 128 10.21 10.93 -0.81
N ASP A 129 11.16 11.82 -1.06
CA ASP A 129 11.35 12.51 -2.33
C ASP A 129 12.77 12.19 -2.82
N MET A 130 12.93 11.92 -4.11
CA MET A 130 14.23 11.62 -4.70
C MET A 130 14.39 12.33 -6.03
N HIS A 131 15.50 13.05 -6.20
CA HIS A 131 15.92 13.57 -7.49
C HIS A 131 16.86 12.56 -8.15
N THR A 132 16.44 12.02 -9.29
CA THR A 132 17.16 10.96 -10.00
C THR A 132 17.13 11.20 -11.51
N SER A 133 17.73 10.31 -12.30
CA SER A 133 17.69 10.34 -13.75
C SER A 133 17.01 9.08 -14.30
N ILE A 134 15.98 9.26 -15.13
CA ILE A 134 15.29 8.18 -15.84
C ILE A 134 15.46 8.42 -17.33
N ASP A 135 15.98 7.42 -18.05
CA ASP A 135 16.29 7.52 -19.48
C ASP A 135 17.14 8.75 -19.84
N GLY A 136 18.06 9.14 -18.93
CA GLY A 136 18.94 10.30 -19.10
C GLY A 136 18.32 11.67 -18.79
N HIS A 137 17.08 11.70 -18.31
CA HIS A 137 16.37 12.94 -17.97
C HIS A 137 16.25 13.07 -16.45
N ALA A 138 16.54 14.27 -15.93
CA ALA A 138 16.35 14.56 -14.52
C ALA A 138 14.85 14.54 -14.15
N VAL A 139 14.50 13.74 -13.16
CA VAL A 139 13.12 13.51 -12.70
C VAL A 139 13.09 13.49 -11.16
N ALA A 140 12.01 14.04 -10.60
CA ALA A 140 11.68 13.88 -9.19
C ALA A 140 10.68 12.71 -9.01
N VAL A 141 11.01 11.74 -8.17
CA VAL A 141 10.12 10.63 -7.81
C VAL A 141 9.82 10.68 -6.31
N SER A 142 8.59 10.36 -5.92
CA SER A 142 8.17 10.36 -4.53
C SER A 142 7.22 9.22 -4.22
N GLY A 143 7.11 8.88 -2.94
CA GLY A 143 6.25 7.78 -2.52
C GLY A 143 6.38 7.44 -1.04
N PRO A 144 5.65 6.41 -0.57
CA PRO A 144 5.79 5.91 0.79
C PRO A 144 7.12 5.18 0.99
N VAL A 145 7.57 5.17 2.24
CA VAL A 145 8.73 4.41 2.71
C VAL A 145 8.27 3.08 3.29
N SER A 146 8.93 1.98 2.93
CA SER A 146 8.60 0.66 3.49
C SER A 146 8.80 0.63 5.00
N ARG A 147 8.03 -0.20 5.70
CA ARG A 147 8.18 -0.38 7.16
C ARG A 147 9.58 -0.85 7.53
N ASP A 148 10.23 -1.64 6.67
CA ASP A 148 11.57 -2.16 6.92
C ASP A 148 12.63 -1.05 6.91
N VAL A 149 12.51 -0.12 5.96
CA VAL A 149 13.36 1.07 5.92
C VAL A 149 13.08 1.97 7.13
N MET A 150 11.82 2.17 7.52
CA MET A 150 11.49 2.93 8.73
C MET A 150 12.12 2.33 9.98
N ARG A 151 12.02 1.00 10.17
CA ARG A 151 12.66 0.29 11.29
C ARG A 151 14.18 0.46 11.30
N GLN A 152 14.82 0.40 10.12
CA GLN A 152 16.25 0.63 9.99
C GLN A 152 16.66 2.05 10.44
N LEU A 153 15.87 3.06 10.08
CA LEU A 153 16.09 4.47 10.45
C LEU A 153 15.83 4.76 11.93
N GLU A 154 14.93 4.01 12.55
CA GLU A 154 14.64 4.04 14.00
C GLU A 154 15.71 3.31 14.83
N GLY A 155 16.78 2.80 14.20
CA GLY A 155 17.87 2.10 14.88
C GLY A 155 17.56 0.65 15.22
N GLN A 156 16.54 0.05 14.58
CA GLN A 156 16.17 -1.36 14.70
C GLN A 156 16.41 -2.12 13.38
N PRO A 157 17.65 -2.20 12.87
CA PRO A 157 17.94 -2.87 11.61
C PRO A 157 17.68 -4.38 11.69
N GLU A 158 17.24 -4.97 10.58
CA GLU A 158 17.21 -6.43 10.45
C GLU A 158 18.62 -7.03 10.47
N LEU A 159 18.71 -8.29 10.92
CA LEU A 159 19.98 -9.01 11.07
C LEU A 159 20.79 -8.97 9.76
N GLY A 160 22.00 -8.42 9.81
CA GLY A 160 22.89 -8.27 8.63
C GLY A 160 22.78 -6.94 7.89
N THR A 161 22.06 -5.95 8.45
CA THR A 161 21.98 -4.59 7.90
C THR A 161 22.63 -3.59 8.85
N SER A 162 23.43 -2.66 8.32
CA SER A 162 24.02 -1.59 9.13
C SER A 162 22.97 -0.55 9.51
N PRO A 163 23.03 0.02 10.74
CA PRO A 163 22.26 1.20 11.09
C PRO A 163 22.61 2.36 10.15
N ILE A 164 21.61 3.13 9.73
CA ILE A 164 21.78 4.34 8.93
C ILE A 164 21.29 5.51 9.78
N ASP A 165 22.14 6.52 10.02
CA ASP A 165 21.69 7.76 10.62
C ASP A 165 20.89 8.55 9.56
N PRO A 166 19.61 8.86 9.81
CA PRO A 166 18.79 9.62 8.86
C PRO A 166 19.40 10.97 8.47
N ARG A 167 20.24 11.56 9.34
CA ARG A 167 20.93 12.84 9.09
C ARG A 167 22.01 12.75 8.02
N ASP A 168 22.49 11.55 7.70
CA ASP A 168 23.49 11.33 6.65
C ASP A 168 22.87 11.12 5.27
N ILE A 169 21.55 10.91 5.21
CA ILE A 169 20.84 10.69 3.95
C ILE A 169 20.92 11.90 3.00
N PRO A 170 20.58 13.13 3.41
CA PRO A 170 20.58 14.28 2.50
C PRO A 170 21.98 14.84 2.21
N ARG A 171 23.05 14.24 2.76
CA ARG A 171 24.42 14.76 2.64
C ARG A 171 25.14 14.31 1.37
N GLN A 172 24.67 13.24 0.77
CA GLN A 172 25.30 12.60 -0.38
C GLN A 172 24.25 11.85 -1.19
N PRO A 173 24.49 11.57 -2.48
CA PRO A 173 23.59 10.74 -3.26
C PRO A 173 23.51 9.32 -2.69
N TRP A 174 22.38 8.66 -2.91
CA TRP A 174 22.13 7.29 -2.45
C TRP A 174 21.78 6.39 -3.60
N ARG A 175 22.25 5.14 -3.50
CA ARG A 175 21.70 4.02 -4.25
C ARG A 175 20.61 3.38 -3.41
N VAL A 176 19.42 3.27 -3.97
CA VAL A 176 18.24 2.71 -3.31
C VAL A 176 17.54 1.68 -4.18
N LEU A 177 16.82 0.77 -3.56
CA LEU A 177 15.86 -0.08 -4.26
C LEU A 177 14.47 0.55 -4.14
N LEU A 178 13.89 0.96 -5.26
CA LEU A 178 12.49 1.34 -5.33
C LEU A 178 11.65 0.17 -5.83
N LYS A 179 10.51 -0.07 -5.20
CA LYS A 179 9.45 -0.87 -5.80
C LYS A 179 8.64 0.05 -6.71
N VAL A 180 8.70 -0.23 -8.01
CA VAL A 180 8.01 0.47 -9.08
C VAL A 180 6.75 -0.32 -9.43
N ARG A 181 5.60 0.33 -9.37
CA ARG A 181 4.30 -0.24 -9.72
C ARG A 181 3.73 0.50 -10.93
N THR A 182 3.43 -0.23 -11.99
CA THR A 182 2.71 0.30 -13.14
C THR A 182 1.27 -0.17 -13.07
N ILE A 183 0.35 0.78 -12.87
CA ILE A 183 -1.08 0.55 -12.77
C ILE A 183 -1.70 0.86 -14.12
N ARG A 184 -2.38 -0.12 -14.72
CA ARG A 184 -3.15 0.04 -15.96
C ARG A 184 -4.62 -0.16 -15.66
N GLU A 185 -5.42 0.81 -16.09
CA GLU A 185 -6.87 0.80 -15.96
C GLU A 185 -7.49 1.02 -17.34
N ARG A 186 -8.61 0.35 -17.60
CA ARG A 186 -9.29 0.47 -18.89
C ARG A 186 -9.73 1.92 -19.16
N GLY A 187 -9.21 2.49 -20.24
CA GLY A 187 -9.57 3.85 -20.69
C GLY A 187 -8.76 4.97 -20.05
N ARG A 188 -7.71 4.65 -19.27
CA ARG A 188 -6.79 5.63 -18.67
C ARG A 188 -5.36 5.38 -19.13
N ALA A 189 -4.55 6.43 -19.09
CA ALA A 189 -3.12 6.29 -19.28
C ALA A 189 -2.52 5.49 -18.11
N PRO A 190 -1.55 4.60 -18.35
CA PRO A 190 -0.84 3.91 -17.27
C PRO A 190 -0.23 4.92 -16.30
N ARG A 191 -0.33 4.64 -15.00
CA ARG A 191 0.30 5.42 -13.94
C ARG A 191 1.44 4.63 -13.31
N THR A 192 2.50 5.31 -12.92
CA THR A 192 3.62 4.71 -12.22
C THR A 192 3.67 5.24 -10.80
N ALA A 193 3.69 4.34 -9.82
CA ALA A 193 3.85 4.65 -8.41
C ALA A 193 5.17 4.07 -7.90
N TYR A 194 5.83 4.81 -7.02
CA TYR A 194 7.10 4.42 -6.41
C TYR A 194 6.92 4.20 -4.91
N SER A 195 7.69 3.27 -4.35
CA SER A 195 7.83 3.12 -2.89
C SER A 195 9.26 2.74 -2.57
N LEU A 196 9.83 3.35 -1.53
CA LEU A 196 11.20 3.08 -1.12
C LEU A 196 11.23 1.73 -0.41
N ALA A 197 11.80 0.73 -1.07
CA ALA A 197 11.83 -0.64 -0.55
C ALA A 197 13.06 -0.87 0.33
N ARG A 198 14.22 -0.31 -0.05
CA ARG A 198 15.47 -0.51 0.68
C ARG A 198 16.48 0.62 0.43
N LEU A 199 17.22 1.00 1.48
CA LEU A 199 18.45 1.79 1.38
C LEU A 199 19.62 0.83 1.13
N ILE A 200 20.36 0.99 0.02
CA ILE A 200 21.47 0.08 -0.33
C ILE A 200 22.78 0.65 0.22
N GLU A 201 23.21 1.79 -0.30
CA GLU A 201 24.45 2.44 0.09
C GLU A 201 24.46 3.92 -0.28
N ALA A 202 25.27 4.69 0.42
CA ALA A 202 25.63 6.03 -0.01
C ALA A 202 26.64 5.97 -1.15
N ILE A 203 26.47 6.86 -2.13
CA ILE A 203 27.38 7.00 -3.26
C ILE A 203 28.32 8.16 -2.94
N ALA A 204 29.62 7.90 -2.98
CA ALA A 204 30.61 8.96 -2.85
C ALA A 204 30.41 10.00 -3.98
N PRO A 205 30.45 11.31 -3.67
CA PRO A 205 30.39 12.32 -4.73
C PRO A 205 31.55 12.10 -5.71
N PRO A 206 31.34 12.30 -7.02
CA PRO A 206 32.40 12.15 -8.01
C PRO A 206 33.50 13.19 -7.72
N GLY A 207 34.58 12.78 -7.05
CA GLY A 207 35.69 13.66 -6.67
C GLY A 207 36.48 13.27 -5.41
N GLU A 208 36.01 12.32 -4.59
CA GLU A 208 36.74 11.83 -3.41
C GLU A 208 37.25 10.40 -3.61
N GLU A 209 38.17 10.20 -4.56
CA GLU A 209 39.12 9.09 -4.49
C GLU A 209 40.42 9.63 -3.89
N GLY A 210 40.68 9.30 -2.63
CA GLY A 210 41.94 9.59 -1.92
C GLY A 210 42.87 8.39 -1.93
#